data_AF-A0A495KTE2-F1
#
_entry.id   AF-A0A495KTE2-F1
#
_cell.length_a   1.000
_cell.length_b   1.000
_cell.length_c   1.000
_cell.angle_alpha   90.00
_cell.angle_beta   90.00
_cell.angle_gamma   90.00
#
_symmetry.space_group_name_H-M   'P 1'
#
loop_
_entity.id
_entity.type
_entity.pdbx_description
1 polymer ?
#
loop_
_entity_poly.entity_id
_entity_poly.type
_entity_poly.pdbx_seq_one_letter_code
_entity_poly.pdbx_strand_id
1 'polypeptide(L)'
;MRRTRAAAEHGLRRSPDEYTHLRWVGFFQALRAYEEAPVADPAAVGDRLADVRTAAEGLIGDDAATLGGLSAATPVRVVDQAMADALWASLGVRPALAAS
;
A
#
# COMPACT_ATOMS: atom_id res chain seq x y z
N MET A 1 2.79 -6.96 -5.83
CA MET A 1 2.23 -5.61 -5.65
C MET A 1 3.06 -4.57 -6.39
N ARG A 2 3.02 -4.56 -7.73
CA ARG A 2 3.93 -3.72 -8.53
C ARG A 2 3.49 -2.26 -8.52
N ARG A 3 2.18 -2.00 -8.66
CA ARG A 3 1.64 -0.63 -8.74
C ARG A 3 1.78 0.08 -7.40
N THR A 4 1.49 -0.64 -6.32
CA THR A 4 1.64 -0.15 -4.96
C THR A 4 3.08 0.26 -4.66
N ARG A 5 4.06 -0.58 -5.03
CA ARG A 5 5.49 -0.24 -4.86
C ARG A 5 5.87 1.03 -5.60
N ALA A 6 5.44 1.19 -6.85
CA ALA A 6 5.75 2.38 -7.64
C ALA A 6 5.21 3.67 -6.99
N ALA A 7 3.99 3.64 -6.45
CA ALA A 7 3.41 4.76 -5.70
C ALA A 7 4.18 5.04 -4.40
N ALA A 8 4.51 4.00 -3.64
CA ALA A 8 5.25 4.13 -2.39
C ALA A 8 6.69 4.64 -2.59
N GLU A 9 7.38 4.20 -3.65
CA GLU A 9 8.73 4.68 -4.00
C GLU A 9 8.71 6.15 -4.41
N HIS A 10 7.65 6.59 -5.06
CA HIS A 10 7.46 8.00 -5.36
C HIS A 10 7.23 8.81 -4.09
N GLY A 11 6.35 8.35 -3.19
CA GLY A 11 6.09 9.00 -1.90
C GLY A 11 7.35 9.09 -1.03
N LEU A 12 8.09 7.99 -0.90
CA LEU A 12 9.35 7.94 -0.15
C LEU A 12 10.37 8.97 -0.68
N ARG A 13 10.57 9.05 -2.00
CA ARG A 13 11.50 10.02 -2.62
C ARG A 13 11.09 11.48 -2.42
N ARG A 14 9.82 11.74 -2.13
CA ARG A 14 9.26 13.09 -1.91
C ARG A 14 8.92 13.36 -0.44
N SER A 15 9.42 12.53 0.48
CA SER A 15 9.15 12.73 1.91
C SER A 15 9.69 14.09 2.38
N PRO A 16 8.85 14.95 2.99
CA PRO A 16 9.25 16.31 3.38
C PRO A 16 10.09 16.34 4.66
N ASP A 17 9.99 15.29 5.48
CA ASP A 17 10.64 15.18 6.78
C ASP A 17 10.97 13.71 7.11
N GLU A 18 11.83 13.52 8.11
CA GLU A 18 12.26 12.21 8.60
C GLU A 18 11.08 11.37 9.13
N TYR A 19 10.12 12.01 9.78
CA TYR A 19 8.95 11.32 10.33
C TYR A 19 8.09 10.66 9.24
N THR A 20 7.86 11.37 8.14
CA THR A 20 7.16 10.88 6.96
C THR A 20 7.98 9.81 6.24
N HIS A 21 9.29 9.99 6.15
CA HIS A 21 10.19 8.98 5.60
C HIS A 21 10.08 7.65 6.36
N LEU A 22 10.10 7.68 7.70
CA LEU A 22 9.97 6.48 8.53
C LEU A 22 8.62 5.77 8.36
N ARG A 23 7.53 6.52 8.14
CA ARG A 23 6.22 5.92 7.82
C ARG A 23 6.23 5.18 6.49
N TRP A 24 6.87 5.74 5.46
CA TRP A 24 7.05 5.03 4.19
C TRP A 24 7.91 3.78 4.34
N VAL A 25 8.98 3.82 5.15
CA VAL A 25 9.79 2.63 5.46
C VAL A 25 8.94 1.56 6.16
N GLY A 26 8.14 1.92 7.16
CA GLY A 26 7.22 1.01 7.83
C GLY A 26 6.21 0.39 6.88
N PHE A 27 5.65 1.19 5.96
CA PHE A 27 4.78 0.69 4.90
C PHE A 27 5.47 -0.34 3.98
N PHE A 28 6.71 -0.09 3.56
CA PHE A 28 7.47 -1.07 2.76
C PHE A 28 7.72 -2.38 3.49
N GLN A 29 7.98 -2.33 4.80
CA GLN A 29 8.15 -3.54 5.61
C GLN A 29 6.85 -4.35 5.68
N ALA A 30 5.71 -3.70 5.92
CA ALA A 30 4.40 -4.35 5.91
C ALA A 30 4.08 -4.95 4.53
N LEU A 31 4.34 -4.19 3.46
CA LEU A 31 4.11 -4.62 2.08
C LEU A 31 4.91 -5.87 1.72
N ARG A 32 6.19 -5.90 2.11
CA ARG A 32 7.06 -7.05 1.91
C ARG A 32 6.55 -8.28 2.66
N ALA A 33 6.17 -8.12 3.93
CA ALA A 33 5.62 -9.22 4.73
C ALA A 33 4.33 -9.79 4.11
N TYR A 34 3.46 -8.95 3.58
CA TYR A 34 2.25 -9.38 2.87
C TYR A 34 2.56 -10.15 1.58
N GLU A 35 3.56 -9.72 0.80
CA GLU A 35 3.94 -10.41 -0.44
C GLU A 35 4.63 -11.76 -0.20
N GLU A 36 5.32 -11.92 0.94
CA GLU A 36 5.97 -13.17 1.34
C GLU A 36 5.00 -14.17 1.99
N ALA A 37 3.91 -13.68 2.61
CA ALA A 37 2.95 -14.50 3.35
C ALA A 37 2.34 -15.67 2.56
N PRO A 38 1.91 -15.54 1.29
CA PRO A 38 1.31 -16.66 0.55
C PRO A 38 2.24 -17.88 0.41
N VAL A 39 3.56 -17.69 0.48
CA VAL A 39 4.55 -18.78 0.38
C VAL A 39 4.99 -19.24 1.76
N ALA A 40 5.17 -18.33 2.71
CA ALA A 40 5.70 -18.63 4.04
C ALA A 40 4.63 -19.13 5.02
N ASP A 41 3.47 -18.46 5.05
CA ASP A 41 2.34 -18.76 5.92
C ASP A 41 1.03 -18.23 5.31
N PRO A 42 0.32 -19.07 4.52
CA PRO A 42 -0.93 -18.67 3.87
C PRO A 42 -2.04 -18.23 4.83
N ALA A 43 -2.04 -18.73 6.07
CA ALA A 43 -3.05 -18.36 7.05
C ALA A 43 -2.87 -16.91 7.52
N ALA A 44 -1.65 -16.38 7.49
CA ALA A 44 -1.32 -15.01 7.90
C ALA A 44 -1.64 -13.96 6.84
N VAL A 45 -2.04 -14.32 5.61
CA VAL A 45 -2.26 -13.35 4.51
C VAL A 45 -3.27 -12.26 4.89
N GLY A 46 -4.33 -12.63 5.61
CA GLY A 46 -5.34 -11.68 6.08
C GLY A 46 -4.78 -10.67 7.08
N ASP A 47 -4.00 -11.14 8.05
CA ASP A 47 -3.37 -10.30 9.07
C ASP A 47 -2.32 -9.38 8.44
N ARG A 48 -1.50 -9.91 7.53
CA ARG A 48 -0.51 -9.07 6.81
C ARG A 48 -1.17 -8.03 5.92
N LEU A 49 -2.33 -8.33 5.34
CA LEU A 49 -3.10 -7.33 4.60
C LEU A 49 -3.66 -6.23 5.54
N ALA A 50 -4.07 -6.59 6.76
CA ALA A 50 -4.46 -5.60 7.76
C ALA A 50 -3.29 -4.70 8.13
N ASP A 51 -2.09 -5.24 8.36
CA ASP A 51 -0.88 -4.47 8.66
C ASP A 51 -0.55 -3.47 7.54
N VAL A 52 -0.65 -3.89 6.27
CA VAL A 52 -0.44 -3.00 5.13
C VAL A 52 -1.45 -1.86 5.10
N ARG A 53 -2.73 -2.14 5.38
CA ARG A 53 -3.77 -1.11 5.43
C ARG A 53 -3.53 -0.12 6.56
N THR A 54 -3.19 -0.59 7.75
CA THR A 54 -2.86 0.29 8.89
C THR A 54 -1.62 1.14 8.60
N ALA A 55 -0.59 0.59 7.96
CA ALA A 55 0.56 1.37 7.53
C ALA A 55 0.20 2.41 6.45
N ALA A 56 -0.71 2.06 5.53
CA ALA A 56 -1.21 2.97 4.51
C ALA A 56 -2.06 4.09 5.11
N GLU A 57 -2.93 3.81 6.08
CA GLU A 57 -3.73 4.78 6.83
C GLU A 57 -2.87 5.90 7.41
N GLY A 58 -1.71 5.55 7.97
CA GLY A 58 -0.74 6.53 8.50
C GLY A 58 -0.11 7.45 7.43
N LEU A 59 -0.25 7.12 6.15
CA LEU A 59 0.25 7.88 5.00
C LEU A 59 -0.86 8.63 4.25
N ILE A 60 -2.03 8.03 4.10
CA ILE A 60 -3.15 8.56 3.28
C ILE A 60 -4.18 9.34 4.11
N GLY A 61 -4.20 9.20 5.44
CA GLY A 61 -5.13 9.91 6.31
C GLY A 61 -6.60 9.52 6.08
N ASP A 62 -7.49 10.50 6.06
CA ASP A 62 -8.95 10.30 6.03
C ASP A 62 -9.46 9.57 4.78
N ASP A 63 -8.68 9.55 3.69
CA ASP A 63 -9.02 8.84 2.45
C ASP A 63 -8.85 7.31 2.54
N ALA A 64 -8.36 6.80 3.69
CA ALA A 64 -8.13 5.39 3.91
C ALA A 64 -9.40 4.52 3.92
N ALA A 65 -10.58 5.12 4.10
CA ALA A 65 -11.86 4.42 4.06
C ALA A 65 -12.04 3.62 2.75
N THR A 66 -11.41 4.05 1.66
CA THR A 66 -11.38 3.35 0.36
C THR A 66 -10.74 1.96 0.41
N LEU A 67 -9.88 1.68 1.41
CA LEU A 67 -9.20 0.39 1.60
C LEU A 67 -9.98 -0.57 2.53
N GLY A 68 -11.05 -0.10 3.18
CA GLY A 68 -11.79 -0.87 4.19
C GLY A 68 -12.44 -2.15 3.67
N GLY A 69 -12.75 -2.20 2.36
CA GLY A 69 -13.35 -3.37 1.71
C GLY A 69 -12.37 -4.49 1.31
N LEU A 70 -11.06 -4.28 1.47
CA LEU A 70 -10.07 -5.29 1.11
C LEU A 70 -9.98 -6.38 2.20
N SER A 71 -9.93 -7.64 1.80
CA SER A 71 -9.82 -8.79 2.70
C SER A 71 -8.88 -9.85 2.12
N ALA A 72 -8.59 -10.91 2.88
CA ALA A 72 -7.79 -12.04 2.42
C ALA A 72 -8.39 -12.73 1.17
N ALA A 73 -9.70 -12.63 0.96
CA ALA A 73 -10.38 -13.16 -0.22
C ALA A 73 -10.26 -12.23 -1.44
N THR A 74 -9.83 -10.98 -1.26
CA THR A 74 -9.68 -10.03 -2.36
C THR A 74 -8.51 -10.45 -3.24
N PRO A 75 -8.68 -10.56 -4.56
CA PRO A 75 -7.59 -10.91 -5.46
C PRO A 75 -6.41 -9.93 -5.32
N VAL A 76 -5.18 -10.44 -5.24
CA VAL A 76 -3.96 -9.62 -5.07
C VAL A 76 -3.87 -8.48 -6.09
N ARG A 77 -4.33 -8.68 -7.33
CA ARG A 77 -4.36 -7.62 -8.36
C ARG A 77 -5.29 -6.46 -8.01
N VAL A 78 -6.41 -6.74 -7.32
CA VAL A 78 -7.37 -5.74 -6.86
C VAL A 78 -6.81 -5.01 -5.64
N VAL A 79 -6.16 -5.74 -4.73
CA VAL A 79 -5.41 -5.15 -3.61
C VAL A 79 -4.32 -4.20 -4.13
N ASP A 80 -3.52 -4.64 -5.10
CA ASP A 80 -2.44 -3.82 -5.69
C ASP A 80 -2.96 -2.56 -6.37
N GLN A 81 -4.11 -2.65 -7.05
CA GLN A 81 -4.73 -1.51 -7.72
C GLN A 81 -5.30 -0.52 -6.71
N ALA A 82 -6.15 -0.97 -5.77
CA ALA A 82 -6.79 -0.12 -4.80
C ALA A 82 -5.78 0.61 -3.90
N MET A 83 -4.75 -0.10 -3.45
CA MET A 83 -3.67 0.49 -2.64
C MET A 83 -2.87 1.53 -3.44
N ALA A 84 -2.53 1.23 -4.69
CA ALA A 84 -1.83 2.20 -5.54
C ALA A 84 -2.67 3.46 -5.79
N ASP A 85 -3.96 3.31 -6.07
CA ASP A 85 -4.87 4.43 -6.33
C ASP A 85 -5.00 5.33 -5.09
N ALA A 86 -5.13 4.74 -3.89
CA ALA A 86 -5.19 5.49 -2.64
C ALA A 86 -3.87 6.26 -2.37
N LEU A 87 -2.72 5.61 -2.54
CA LEU A 87 -1.42 6.26 -2.35
C LEU A 87 -1.23 7.40 -3.35
N TRP A 88 -1.56 7.19 -4.62
CA TRP A 88 -1.44 8.23 -5.62
C TRP A 88 -2.37 9.42 -5.37
N ALA A 89 -3.62 9.15 -4.98
CA ALA A 89 -4.57 10.19 -4.59
C ALA A 89 -4.02 11.03 -3.41
N SER A 90 -3.49 10.38 -2.37
CA SER A 90 -2.89 11.07 -1.21
C SER A 90 -1.70 11.95 -1.58
N LEU A 91 -0.94 11.55 -2.60
CA LEU A 91 0.21 12.29 -3.12
C LEU A 91 -0.19 13.43 -4.06
N GLY A 92 -1.49 13.59 -4.37
CA GLY A 92 -1.99 14.56 -5.34
C GLY A 92 -1.56 14.25 -6.78
N VAL A 93 -1.09 13.03 -7.05
CA VAL A 93 -0.63 12.61 -8.37
C VAL A 93 -1.71 11.75 -8.99
N ARG A 94 -2.25 12.19 -10.14
CA ARG A 94 -2.99 11.27 -11.01
C ARG A 94 -1.96 10.50 -11.83
N PRO A 95 -1.75 9.20 -11.60
CA PRO A 95 -0.91 8.43 -12.49
C PRO A 95 -1.57 8.55 -13.86
N ALA A 96 -0.86 9.11 -14.84
CA ALA A 96 -1.28 8.98 -16.22
C ALA A 96 -1.56 7.50 -16.41
N LEU A 97 -2.79 7.14 -16.77
CA LEU A 97 -3.14 5.78 -17.15
C LEU A 97 -2.09 5.39 -18.18
N ALA A 98 -1.09 4.63 -17.74
CA ALA A 98 -0.12 4.03 -18.62
C ALA A 98 -0.93 2.99 -19.36
N ALA A 99 -1.55 3.46 -20.44
CA ALA A 99 -2.28 2.67 -21.39
C ALA A 99 -1.32 1.58 -21.86
N SER A 100 -1.77 0.36 -21.60
CA SER A 100 -1.62 -0.85 -22.42
C SER A 100 -0.26 -1.07 -23.09
#